data_AF-A0A2J6WFC5-F1
#
_entry.id   AF-A0A2J6WFC5-F1
#
_cell.length_a   1.000
_cell.length_b   1.000
_cell.length_c   1.000
_cell.angle_alpha   90.00
_cell.angle_beta   90.00
_cell.angle_gamma   90.00
#
_symmetry.space_group_name_H-M   'P 1'
#
loop_
_entity.id
_entity.type
_entity.pdbx_description
1 polymer ?
#
loop_
_entity_poly.entity_id
_entity_poly.type
_entity_poly.pdbx_seq_one_letter_code
_entity_poly.pdbx_strand_id
1 'polypeptide(L)'
;MNSQKKVFEAPPLSYLIRALPGTKSRIPVQACFVLKSSKYDQLIHNIIIAEEVSELHISNGCTAANYYTEGKHISVTEVYVKKTPILLIPMIHNWAKEVDVRPRTGALVGENGNFISNYVSIPVRYSKKP
;
A
#
# COMPACT_ATOMS: atom_id res chain seq x y z
N MET A 1 19.67 6.36 9.19
CA MET A 1 19.03 7.31 8.25
C MET A 1 17.53 7.06 8.25
N ASN A 2 16.70 8.04 8.63
CA ASN A 2 15.26 7.85 8.82
C ASN A 2 14.58 7.54 7.47
N SER A 3 14.14 6.30 7.25
CA SER A 3 13.59 5.83 5.96
C SER A 3 12.38 6.65 5.51
N GLN A 4 11.64 7.26 6.43
CA GLN A 4 10.54 8.17 6.13
C GLN A 4 11.02 9.46 5.43
N LYS A 5 12.10 10.07 5.94
CA LYS A 5 12.67 11.29 5.34
C LYS A 5 13.12 11.03 3.89
N LYS A 6 13.74 9.89 3.64
CA LYS A 6 14.11 9.46 2.28
C LYS A 6 12.91 9.34 1.34
N VAL A 7 11.81 8.75 1.81
CA VAL A 7 10.58 8.59 1.02
C VAL A 7 9.99 9.94 0.66
N PHE A 8 9.99 10.89 1.60
CA PHE A 8 9.46 12.24 1.40
C PHE A 8 10.29 13.09 0.41
N GLU A 9 11.60 12.87 0.36
CA GLU A 9 12.52 13.61 -0.52
C GLU A 9 12.64 13.02 -1.94
N ALA A 10 12.13 11.81 -2.17
CA ALA A 10 12.28 11.10 -3.44
C ALA A 10 11.22 11.50 -4.49
N PRO A 11 11.52 11.41 -5.80
CA PRO A 11 10.52 11.57 -6.85
C PRO A 11 9.38 10.54 -6.71
N PRO A 12 8.10 10.93 -6.94
CA PRO A 12 6.98 10.09 -6.54
C PRO A 12 6.80 8.87 -7.44
N LEU A 13 6.94 7.69 -6.84
CA LEU A 13 6.52 6.39 -7.38
C LEU A 13 5.32 5.93 -6.54
N SER A 14 4.15 6.50 -6.82
CA SER A 14 3.08 6.63 -5.82
C SER A 14 1.70 6.78 -6.43
N TYR A 15 0.66 6.68 -5.59
CA TYR A 15 -0.69 7.10 -5.95
C TYR A 15 -1.29 8.10 -4.95
N LEU A 16 -2.20 8.92 -5.48
CA LEU A 16 -3.24 9.64 -4.74
C LEU A 16 -4.58 9.01 -5.13
N ILE A 17 -5.32 8.46 -4.16
CA ILE A 17 -6.68 7.97 -4.38
C ILE A 17 -7.63 8.78 -3.50
N ARG A 18 -8.63 9.41 -4.12
CA ARG A 18 -9.65 10.19 -3.41
C ARG A 18 -11.04 9.72 -3.82
N ALA A 19 -11.84 9.31 -2.84
CA ALA A 19 -13.28 9.16 -3.03
C ALA A 19 -13.96 10.49 -2.74
N LEU A 20 -14.79 10.97 -3.67
CA LEU A 20 -15.52 12.22 -3.51
C LEU A 20 -16.69 12.04 -2.50
N PRO A 21 -17.22 13.13 -1.93
CA PRO A 21 -18.29 13.05 -0.94
C PRO A 21 -19.49 12.23 -1.43
N GLY A 22 -20.00 11.32 -0.59
CA GLY A 22 -21.16 10.46 -0.89
C GLY A 22 -20.96 9.44 -2.01
N THR A 23 -19.75 9.33 -2.59
CA THR A 23 -19.49 8.35 -3.66
C THR A 23 -19.20 6.97 -3.11
N LYS A 24 -19.59 5.94 -3.87
CA LYS A 24 -19.35 4.54 -3.54
C LYS A 24 -18.61 3.84 -4.66
N SER A 25 -17.47 3.21 -4.35
CA SER A 25 -16.76 2.36 -5.30
C SER A 25 -17.57 1.08 -5.56
N ARG A 26 -18.03 0.89 -6.80
CA ARG A 26 -18.81 -0.30 -7.17
C ARG A 26 -17.94 -1.56 -7.30
N ILE A 27 -16.67 -1.36 -7.64
CA ILE A 27 -15.61 -2.36 -7.68
C ILE A 27 -14.37 -1.79 -6.99
N PRO A 28 -13.49 -2.63 -6.40
CA PRO A 28 -12.28 -2.13 -5.75
C PRO A 28 -11.33 -1.46 -6.75
N VAL A 29 -10.73 -0.34 -6.34
CA VAL A 29 -9.60 0.27 -7.07
C VAL A 29 -8.38 -0.61 -6.84
N GLN A 30 -7.75 -1.10 -7.92
CA GLN A 30 -6.57 -1.94 -7.81
C GLN A 30 -5.29 -1.12 -7.96
N ALA A 31 -4.39 -1.23 -6.99
CA ALA A 31 -3.05 -0.66 -7.06
C ALA A 31 -2.00 -1.77 -6.87
N CYS A 32 -0.91 -1.69 -7.63
CA CYS A 32 0.13 -2.71 -7.61
C CYS A 32 1.54 -2.11 -7.66
N PHE A 33 2.42 -2.58 -6.79
CA PHE A 33 3.85 -2.27 -6.83
C PHE A 33 4.65 -3.53 -7.12
N VAL A 34 5.49 -3.46 -8.17
CA VAL A 34 6.39 -4.55 -8.54
C VAL A 34 7.83 -4.08 -8.38
N LEU A 35 8.59 -4.74 -7.51
CA LEU A 35 10.02 -4.52 -7.39
C LEU A 35 10.74 -5.19 -8.58
N LYS A 36 11.35 -4.37 -9.44
CA LYS A 36 11.97 -4.78 -10.72
C LYS A 36 13.49 -4.53 -10.80
N SER A 37 14.17 -4.21 -9.69
CA SER A 37 15.62 -4.01 -9.68
C SER A 37 16.19 -4.15 -8.26
N SER A 38 17.35 -4.81 -8.12
CA SER A 38 18.04 -5.02 -6.84
C SER A 38 18.89 -3.83 -6.39
N LYS A 39 19.23 -2.90 -7.30
CA LYS A 39 20.16 -1.79 -7.00
C LYS A 39 19.49 -0.56 -6.40
N TYR A 40 18.15 -0.50 -6.35
CA TYR A 40 17.41 0.68 -5.91
C TYR A 40 16.42 0.33 -4.81
N ASP A 41 16.39 1.18 -3.77
CA ASP A 41 15.30 1.16 -2.79
C ASP A 41 14.02 1.59 -3.52
N GLN A 42 12.96 0.77 -3.49
CA GLN A 42 11.64 1.17 -3.94
C GLN A 42 11.03 2.06 -2.85
N LEU A 43 11.05 3.37 -3.08
CA LEU A 43 10.51 4.38 -2.20
C LEU A 43 9.11 4.78 -2.70
N ILE A 44 8.09 4.57 -1.87
CA ILE A 44 6.68 4.80 -2.23
C ILE A 44 6.03 5.71 -1.19
N HIS A 45 5.30 6.72 -1.64
CA HIS A 45 4.53 7.63 -0.79
C HIS A 45 3.09 7.75 -1.26
N ASN A 46 2.18 7.02 -0.64
CA ASN A 46 0.77 7.00 -1.02
C ASN A 46 -0.05 7.94 -0.15
N ILE A 47 -1.08 8.55 -0.74
CA ILE A 47 -2.09 9.32 -0.03
C ILE A 47 -3.48 8.79 -0.40
N ILE A 48 -4.30 8.50 0.61
CA ILE A 48 -5.67 8.04 0.46
C ILE A 48 -6.60 9.00 1.20
N ILE A 49 -7.63 9.48 0.52
CA ILE A 49 -8.64 10.38 1.08
C ILE A 49 -10.03 9.78 0.86
N ALA A 50 -10.71 9.44 1.94
CA ALA A 50 -12.12 9.06 1.93
C ALA A 50 -12.93 10.24 2.47
N GLU A 51 -13.56 11.00 1.56
CA GLU A 51 -14.38 12.17 1.91
C GLU A 51 -15.68 11.77 2.63
N GLU A 52 -16.41 12.75 3.15
CA GLU A 52 -17.59 12.51 3.97
C GLU A 52 -18.62 11.60 3.30
N VAL A 53 -19.14 10.64 4.07
CA VAL A 53 -20.18 9.68 3.62
C VAL A 53 -19.76 8.82 2.41
N SER A 54 -18.48 8.78 2.05
CA SER A 54 -17.98 7.96 0.95
C SER A 54 -17.74 6.50 1.35
N GLU A 55 -17.81 5.59 0.38
CA GLU A 55 -17.41 4.19 0.52
C GLU A 55 -16.34 3.85 -0.53
N LEU A 56 -15.13 3.55 -0.06
CA LEU A 56 -13.96 3.31 -0.91
C LEU A 56 -13.32 1.96 -0.58
N HIS A 57 -13.26 1.09 -1.59
CA HIS A 57 -12.55 -0.18 -1.52
C HIS A 57 -11.29 -0.12 -2.39
N ILE A 58 -10.14 -0.45 -1.82
CA ILE A 58 -8.86 -0.52 -2.54
C ILE A 58 -8.25 -1.90 -2.35
N SER A 59 -7.84 -2.54 -3.44
CA SER A 59 -7.10 -3.80 -3.42
C SER A 59 -5.64 -3.54 -3.77
N ASN A 60 -4.77 -3.68 -2.78
CA ASN A 60 -3.34 -3.46 -2.94
C ASN A 60 -2.59 -4.78 -3.10
N GLY A 61 -1.72 -4.86 -4.12
CA GLY A 61 -0.79 -5.96 -4.30
C GLY A 61 0.65 -5.46 -4.37
N CYS A 62 1.56 -6.08 -3.64
CA CYS A 62 2.98 -5.82 -3.81
C CYS A 62 3.76 -7.12 -4.00
N THR A 63 4.65 -7.14 -4.99
CA THR A 63 5.44 -8.32 -5.32
C THR A 63 6.84 -7.98 -5.84
N ALA A 64 7.75 -8.93 -5.77
CA ALA A 64 9.00 -8.89 -6.53
C ALA A 64 8.82 -9.57 -7.90
N ALA A 65 9.57 -9.13 -8.91
CA ALA A 65 9.66 -9.89 -10.15
C ALA A 65 10.41 -11.22 -9.90
N ASN A 66 9.98 -12.28 -10.57
CA ASN A 66 10.40 -13.67 -10.38
C ASN A 66 11.89 -13.94 -10.68
N TYR A 67 12.59 -13.01 -11.32
CA TYR A 67 14.04 -13.06 -11.57
C TYR A 67 14.86 -12.23 -10.57
N TYR A 68 14.22 -11.66 -9.53
CA TYR A 68 14.89 -10.94 -8.45
C TYR A 68 14.65 -11.59 -7.10
N THR A 69 15.72 -11.66 -6.31
CA THR A 69 15.71 -12.29 -4.99
C THR A 69 15.87 -11.29 -3.86
N GLU A 70 16.36 -10.09 -4.13
CA GLU A 70 16.76 -9.09 -3.14
C GLU A 70 16.29 -7.66 -3.48
N GLY A 71 16.20 -6.82 -2.46
CA GLY A 71 15.98 -5.38 -2.60
C GLY A 71 15.30 -4.77 -1.38
N LYS A 72 14.88 -3.50 -1.45
CA LYS A 72 14.12 -2.87 -0.38
C LYS A 72 12.82 -2.28 -0.88
N HIS A 73 11.74 -2.55 -0.17
CA HIS A 73 10.44 -1.90 -0.34
C HIS A 73 10.19 -1.01 0.88
N ILE A 74 10.30 0.30 0.71
CA ILE A 74 10.08 1.28 1.77
C ILE A 74 8.89 2.13 1.37
N SER A 75 7.78 1.96 2.09
CA SER A 75 6.53 2.65 1.77
C SER A 75 6.00 3.45 2.95
N VAL A 76 5.45 4.62 2.65
CA VAL A 76 4.64 5.44 3.54
C VAL A 76 3.26 5.57 2.91
N THR A 77 2.21 5.32 3.67
CA THR A 77 0.82 5.54 3.25
C THR A 77 0.13 6.42 4.28
N GLU A 78 -0.35 7.57 3.84
CA GLU A 78 -1.17 8.47 4.64
C GLU A 78 -2.64 8.26 4.29
N VAL A 79 -3.46 8.09 5.32
CA VAL A 79 -4.88 7.80 5.17
C VAL A 79 -5.68 8.86 5.91
N TYR A 80 -6.58 9.51 5.18
CA TYR A 80 -7.46 10.55 5.70
C TYR A 80 -8.91 10.10 5.51
N VAL A 81 -9.52 9.64 6.61
CA VAL A 81 -10.91 9.18 6.67
C VAL A 81 -11.73 10.29 7.30
N LYS A 82 -12.63 10.93 6.54
CA LYS A 82 -13.47 12.05 7.03
C LYS A 82 -14.64 11.57 7.90
N LYS A 83 -15.73 12.32 7.99
CA LYS A 83 -16.91 11.99 8.82
C LYS A 83 -17.82 10.97 8.14
N THR A 84 -18.11 9.86 8.83
CA THR A 84 -18.99 8.77 8.36
C THR A 84 -18.56 7.94 7.13
N PRO A 85 -17.36 8.03 6.53
CA PRO A 85 -17.01 7.18 5.40
C PRO A 85 -16.68 5.75 5.83
N ILE A 86 -16.62 4.87 4.83
CA ILE A 86 -16.14 3.50 4.94
C ILE A 86 -14.95 3.32 4.01
N LEU A 87 -13.79 3.01 4.56
CA LEU A 87 -12.59 2.70 3.82
C LEU A 87 -12.14 1.26 4.11
N LEU A 88 -12.05 0.44 3.06
CA LEU A 88 -11.57 -0.93 3.11
C LEU A 88 -10.31 -1.08 2.25
N ILE A 89 -9.21 -1.51 2.85
CA ILE A 89 -7.92 -1.65 2.18
C ILE A 89 -7.24 -3.02 2.43
N PRO A 90 -7.71 -4.10 1.77
CA PRO A 90 -6.91 -5.31 1.68
C PRO A 90 -5.56 -5.06 0.99
N MET A 91 -4.48 -5.56 1.60
CA MET A 91 -3.13 -5.50 1.10
C MET A 91 -2.53 -6.90 1.08
N ILE A 92 -2.09 -7.34 -0.09
CA ILE A 92 -1.46 -8.64 -0.30
C ILE A 92 0.00 -8.44 -0.66
N HIS A 93 0.89 -9.00 0.15
CA HIS A 93 2.33 -8.98 -0.05
C HIS A 93 2.85 -10.38 -0.41
N ASN A 94 3.58 -10.47 -1.52
CA ASN A 94 4.28 -11.67 -1.97
C ASN A 94 5.70 -11.30 -2.42
N TRP A 95 6.64 -11.35 -1.50
CA TRP A 95 8.01 -10.88 -1.74
C TRP A 95 8.97 -12.03 -2.01
N ALA A 96 10.09 -11.75 -2.68
CA ALA A 96 11.20 -12.69 -2.73
C ALA A 96 11.96 -12.72 -1.39
N LYS A 97 12.77 -13.78 -1.18
CA LYS A 97 13.37 -14.11 0.12
C LYS A 97 14.17 -12.98 0.77
N GLU A 98 14.98 -12.28 -0.02
CA GLU A 98 15.94 -11.27 0.48
C GLU A 98 15.41 -9.83 0.28
N VAL A 99 14.09 -9.66 0.18
CA VAL A 99 13.46 -8.33 0.11
C VAL A 99 13.20 -7.82 1.53
N ASP A 100 13.82 -6.69 1.89
CA ASP A 100 13.54 -5.96 3.13
C ASP A 100 12.30 -5.07 2.95
N VAL A 101 11.23 -5.36 3.69
CA VAL A 101 9.92 -4.70 3.54
C VAL A 101 9.64 -3.83 4.76
N ARG A 102 9.47 -2.54 4.51
CA ARG A 102 9.48 -1.47 5.51
C ARG A 102 8.30 -0.51 5.34
N PRO A 103 7.04 -0.98 5.47
CA PRO A 103 5.85 -0.16 5.26
C PRO A 103 5.49 0.62 6.53
N ARG A 104 4.93 1.82 6.36
CA ARG A 104 4.34 2.64 7.42
C ARG A 104 3.03 3.20 6.95
N THR A 105 1.98 2.96 7.70
CA THR A 105 0.67 3.53 7.43
C THR A 105 0.26 4.38 8.62
N GLY A 106 -0.05 5.65 8.36
CA GLY A 106 -0.67 6.54 9.33
C GLY A 106 -2.10 6.84 8.89
N ALA A 107 -3.05 6.77 9.82
CA ALA A 107 -4.45 7.05 9.54
C ALA A 107 -5.00 8.11 10.50
N LEU A 108 -5.66 9.12 9.95
CA LEU A 108 -6.50 10.05 10.69
C LEU A 108 -7.96 9.69 10.40
N VAL A 109 -8.68 9.29 11.43
CA VAL A 109 -10.08 8.84 11.32
C VAL A 109 -10.99 9.84 11.99
N GLY A 110 -11.86 10.45 11.20
CA GLY A 110 -12.88 11.39 11.64
C GLY A 110 -14.05 10.71 12.35
N GLU A 111 -14.95 11.53 12.86
CA GLU A 111 -16.16 11.10 13.58
C GLU A 111 -16.96 10.06 12.79
N ASN A 112 -17.29 8.93 13.42
CA ASN A 112 -18.03 7.80 12.81
C ASN A 112 -17.39 7.22 11.54
N GLY A 113 -16.12 7.54 11.24
CA GLY A 113 -15.39 6.98 10.12
C GLY A 113 -14.97 5.53 10.39
N ASN A 114 -15.02 4.70 9.36
CA ASN A 114 -14.62 3.30 9.42
C ASN A 114 -13.37 3.08 8.57
N PHE A 115 -12.30 2.62 9.21
CA PHE A 115 -11.06 2.24 8.54
C PHE A 115 -10.76 0.77 8.78
N ILE A 116 -10.87 -0.03 7.71
CA ILE A 116 -10.69 -1.48 7.75
C ILE A 116 -9.45 -1.83 6.93
N SER A 117 -8.39 -2.27 7.61
CA SER A 117 -7.15 -2.71 6.98
C SER A 117 -6.95 -4.21 7.18
N ASN A 118 -6.86 -4.94 6.08
CA ASN A 118 -6.55 -6.37 6.08
C ASN A 118 -5.19 -6.56 5.43
N TYR A 119 -4.21 -7.04 6.19
CA TYR A 119 -2.87 -7.26 5.69
C TYR A 119 -2.59 -8.76 5.58
N VAL A 120 -2.31 -9.23 4.36
CA VAL A 120 -2.01 -10.61 4.04
C VAL A 120 -0.58 -10.70 3.54
N SER A 121 0.29 -11.34 4.32
CA SER A 121 1.64 -11.66 3.88
C SER A 121 1.73 -13.13 3.50
N ILE A 122 1.99 -13.40 2.23
CA ILE A 122 2.13 -14.76 1.73
C ILE A 122 3.60 -15.18 1.89
N PRO A 123 3.88 -16.29 2.61
CA PRO A 123 5.24 -16.80 2.70
C PRO A 123 5.69 -17.37 1.36
N VAL A 124 6.97 -17.21 1.05
CA VAL A 124 7.59 -17.83 -0.12
C VAL A 124 7.55 -19.35 0.06
N ARG A 125 6.72 -20.04 -0.73
CA ARG A 125 6.71 -21.50 -0.78
C ARG A 125 7.74 -21.98 -1.79
N TYR A 126 8.73 -22.72 -1.30
CA TYR A 126 9.60 -23.51 -2.16
C TYR A 126 8.89 -24.82 -2.54
N SER A 127 8.69 -25.04 -3.83
CA SER A 127 8.72 -26.40 -4.33
C SER A 127 10.18 -26.85 -4.18
N LYS A 128 10.43 -27.87 -3.34
CA LYS A 128 11.64 -28.68 -3.55
C LYS A 128 11.49 -29.19 -4.98
N LYS A 129 12.26 -28.64 -5.94
CA LYS A 129 12.42 -29.34 -7.21
C LYS A 129 12.82 -30.78 -6.86
N PRO A 130 12.17 -31.80 -7.45
CA PRO A 130 12.54 -33.18 -7.22
C PRO A 130 14.03 -33.41 -7.52
#